data_AF-A0A0R3Q9Z8-F1
#
_entry.id   AF-A0A0R3Q9Z8-F1
#
_cell.length_a   1.000
_cell.length_b   1.000
_cell.length_c   1.000
_cell.angle_alpha   90.00
_cell.angle_beta   90.00
_cell.angle_gamma   90.00
#
_symmetry.space_group_name_H-M   'P 1'
#
loop_
_entity.id
_entity.type
_entity.pdbx_description
1 polymer ?
#
loop_
_entity_poly.entity_id
_entity_poly.type
_entity_poly.pdbx_seq_one_letter_code
_entity_poly.pdbx_strand_id
1 'polypeptide(L)'
;MCARIRQTFAGMWGLENDDEKTQRIIQDAIAHPEKFVLKPQLEGGGGNYYGKEVAEKLKTMNRDEMAAYIIMERITPMVVKNYVIRPQEEPLLMDVVGELGVYAYLYGSAAVDNIIVENIMKNHVSGHIIRSKDKSVDKGGVAIGAAVIDSPYLF
;
A
#
# COMPACT_ATOMS: atom_id res chain seq x y z
N MET A 1 -12.29 4.89 19.09
CA MET A 1 -11.46 5.38 17.96
C MET A 1 -10.33 4.42 17.62
N CYS A 2 -9.43 4.09 18.54
CA CYS A 2 -8.29 3.20 18.29
C CYS A 2 -8.65 1.81 17.73
N ALA A 3 -9.76 1.20 18.19
CA ALA A 3 -10.22 -0.08 17.66
C ALA A 3 -10.58 -0.02 16.16
N ARG A 4 -11.26 1.05 15.71
CA ARG A 4 -11.60 1.26 14.29
C ARG A 4 -10.37 1.44 13.42
N ILE A 5 -9.34 2.11 13.93
CA ILE A 5 -8.06 2.29 13.22
C ILE A 5 -7.34 0.94 13.11
N ARG A 6 -7.20 0.20 14.22
CA ARG A 6 -6.51 -1.10 14.21
C ARG A 6 -7.17 -2.12 13.28
N GLN A 7 -8.49 -2.06 13.11
CA GLN A 7 -9.23 -2.92 12.18
C GLN A 7 -8.85 -2.71 10.71
N THR A 8 -8.20 -1.59 10.34
CA THR A 8 -7.77 -1.35 8.96
C THR A 8 -6.34 -1.79 8.68
N PHE A 9 -5.62 -2.30 9.69
CA PHE A 9 -4.22 -2.69 9.52
C PHE A 9 -4.12 -4.09 8.91
N ALA A 10 -3.38 -4.21 7.82
CA ALA A 10 -2.81 -5.48 7.40
C ALA A 10 -1.59 -5.81 8.28
N GLY A 11 -1.12 -7.06 8.22
CA GLY A 11 0.15 -7.43 8.84
C GLY A 11 1.30 -6.57 8.33
N MET A 12 2.09 -6.00 9.24
CA MET A 12 3.27 -5.19 8.93
C MET A 12 4.39 -5.53 9.91
N TRP A 13 5.59 -5.75 9.39
CA TRP A 13 6.75 -6.16 10.18
C TRP A 13 7.99 -5.36 9.74
N GLY A 14 8.66 -4.76 10.72
CA GLY A 14 9.99 -4.19 10.55
C GLY A 14 11.05 -5.28 10.47
N LEU A 15 12.17 -4.98 9.80
CA LEU A 15 13.28 -5.91 9.57
C LEU A 15 14.59 -5.46 10.22
N GLU A 16 14.55 -4.42 11.05
CA GLU A 16 15.72 -3.81 11.70
C GLU A 16 16.26 -4.63 12.89
N ASN A 17 15.41 -5.45 13.50
CA ASN A 17 15.74 -6.23 14.69
C ASN A 17 16.19 -7.64 14.34
N ASP A 18 17.18 -8.17 15.05
CA ASP A 18 17.67 -9.55 14.90
C ASP A 18 17.05 -10.48 15.95
N ASP A 19 15.73 -10.42 16.09
CA ASP A 19 14.97 -11.25 17.03
C ASP A 19 14.24 -12.40 16.32
N GLU A 20 13.80 -13.40 17.10
CA GLU A 20 13.15 -14.60 16.58
C GLU A 20 11.90 -14.28 15.74
N LYS A 21 11.17 -13.21 16.06
CA LYS A 21 9.96 -12.83 15.31
C LYS A 21 10.35 -12.28 13.95
N THR A 22 11.36 -11.42 13.88
CA THR A 22 11.88 -10.90 12.60
C THR A 22 12.44 -12.02 11.73
N GLN A 23 13.24 -12.92 12.31
CA GLN A 23 13.77 -14.07 11.57
C GLN A 23 12.67 -14.98 11.04
N ARG A 24 11.62 -15.21 11.85
CA ARG A 24 10.46 -16.02 11.43
C ARG A 24 9.70 -15.38 10.28
N ILE A 25 9.42 -14.07 10.30
CA ILE A 25 8.70 -13.42 9.21
C ILE A 25 9.54 -13.37 7.93
N ILE A 26 10.86 -13.19 8.02
CA ILE A 26 11.77 -13.27 6.87
C ILE A 26 11.72 -14.66 6.25
N GLN A 27 11.82 -15.72 7.06
CA GLN A 27 11.75 -17.11 6.58
C GLN A 27 10.40 -17.41 5.93
N ASP A 28 9.29 -16.96 6.53
CA ASP A 28 7.95 -17.14 5.98
C ASP A 28 7.78 -16.40 4.64
N ALA A 29 8.30 -15.18 4.54
CA ALA A 29 8.27 -14.41 3.30
C ALA A 29 9.18 -14.95 2.20
N ILE A 30 10.27 -15.63 2.55
CA ILE A 30 11.11 -16.36 1.59
C ILE A 30 10.40 -17.63 1.09
N ALA A 31 9.69 -18.34 1.99
CA ALA A 31 9.00 -19.60 1.67
C ALA A 31 7.68 -19.37 0.91
N HIS A 32 6.95 -18.31 1.24
CA HIS A 32 5.63 -17.97 0.71
C HIS A 32 5.58 -16.52 0.19
N PRO A 33 6.46 -16.14 -0.74
CA PRO A 33 6.60 -14.74 -1.15
C PRO A 33 5.34 -14.14 -1.79
N GLU A 34 4.44 -14.97 -2.31
CA GLU A 34 3.14 -14.55 -2.84
C GLU A 34 2.23 -13.91 -1.79
N LYS A 35 2.44 -14.19 -0.50
CA LYS A 35 1.65 -13.64 0.61
C LYS A 35 2.13 -12.29 1.10
N PHE A 36 3.24 -11.79 0.56
CA PHE A 36 3.92 -10.60 1.09
C PHE A 36 4.27 -9.60 0.00
N VAL A 37 4.47 -8.36 0.43
CA VAL A 37 5.04 -7.27 -0.34
C VAL A 37 6.21 -6.71 0.46
N LEU A 38 7.40 -6.66 -0.15
CA LEU A 38 8.56 -6.01 0.46
C LEU A 38 8.61 -4.56 -0.01
N LYS A 39 8.56 -3.62 0.93
CA LYS A 39 8.43 -2.19 0.63
C LYS A 39 9.63 -1.40 1.14
N PRO A 40 10.36 -0.68 0.28
CA PRO A 40 11.31 0.32 0.73
C PRO A 40 10.57 1.55 1.28
N GLN A 41 11.28 2.43 1.96
CA GLN A 41 10.77 3.75 2.38
C GLN A 41 10.71 4.75 1.20
N LEU A 42 9.91 4.42 0.17
CA LEU A 42 9.70 5.24 -1.04
C LEU A 42 8.21 5.54 -1.26
N GLU A 43 7.93 6.58 -2.06
CA GLU A 43 6.58 7.05 -2.37
C GLU A 43 6.22 6.89 -3.86
N GLY A 44 4.93 7.04 -4.17
CA GLY A 44 4.45 7.06 -5.57
C GLY A 44 4.27 5.69 -6.23
N GLY A 45 4.41 4.60 -5.47
CA GLY A 45 4.16 3.23 -5.95
C GLY A 45 5.32 2.60 -6.73
N GLY A 46 6.48 3.27 -6.78
CA GLY A 46 7.72 2.70 -7.30
C GLY A 46 8.52 1.99 -6.19
N GLY A 47 9.19 0.89 -6.53
CA GLY A 47 10.21 0.26 -5.68
C GLY A 47 9.77 -0.91 -4.82
N ASN A 48 8.47 -1.23 -4.74
CA ASN A 48 8.01 -2.45 -4.07
C ASN A 48 8.41 -3.71 -4.85
N TYR A 49 8.75 -4.77 -4.11
CA TYR A 49 8.98 -6.10 -4.67
C TYR A 49 7.81 -7.03 -4.37
N TYR A 50 7.52 -7.93 -5.32
CA TYR A 50 6.38 -8.84 -5.27
C TYR A 50 6.78 -10.25 -5.70
N GLY A 51 6.09 -11.27 -5.17
CA GLY A 51 6.32 -12.65 -5.56
C GLY A 51 7.80 -13.02 -5.46
N LYS A 52 8.35 -13.72 -6.45
CA LYS A 52 9.72 -14.24 -6.41
C LYS A 52 10.78 -13.17 -6.05
N GLU A 53 10.59 -11.93 -6.49
CA GLU A 53 11.51 -10.82 -6.20
C GLU A 53 11.63 -10.54 -4.69
N VAL A 54 10.56 -10.76 -3.90
CA VAL A 54 10.61 -10.65 -2.43
C VAL A 54 11.62 -11.63 -1.86
N ALA A 55 11.51 -12.91 -2.23
CA ALA A 55 12.39 -13.97 -1.74
C ALA A 55 13.84 -13.77 -2.22
N GLU A 56 14.03 -13.36 -3.47
CA GLU A 56 15.35 -13.05 -4.03
C GLU A 56 16.02 -11.91 -3.28
N LYS A 57 15.30 -10.79 -3.07
CA LYS A 57 15.85 -9.63 -2.37
C LYS A 57 16.18 -9.93 -0.91
N LEU A 58 15.27 -10.60 -0.19
CA LEU A 58 15.49 -10.99 1.22
C LEU A 58 16.71 -11.89 1.43
N LYS A 59 17.04 -12.76 0.46
CA LYS A 59 18.22 -13.63 0.55
C LYS A 59 19.55 -12.88 0.38
N THR A 60 19.53 -11.71 -0.26
CA THR A 60 20.75 -10.96 -0.61
C THR A 60 21.00 -9.73 0.26
N MET A 61 19.98 -9.24 0.98
CA MET A 61 20.09 -8.00 1.74
C MET A 61 20.98 -8.18 2.97
N ASN A 62 21.83 -7.19 3.22
CA ASN A 62 22.52 -7.05 4.50
C ASN A 62 21.62 -6.37 5.56
N ARG A 63 22.10 -6.28 6.79
CA ARG A 63 21.33 -5.74 7.93
C ARG A 63 20.92 -4.28 7.75
N ASP A 64 21.80 -3.44 7.21
CA ASP A 64 21.50 -2.03 6.98
C ASP A 64 20.47 -1.87 5.86
N GLU A 65 20.56 -2.69 4.82
CA GLU A 65 19.53 -2.75 3.79
C GLU A 65 18.19 -3.18 4.38
N MET A 66 18.14 -4.26 5.18
CA MET A 66 16.90 -4.74 5.81
C MET A 66 16.17 -3.62 6.58
N ALA A 67 16.90 -2.80 7.34
CA ALA A 67 16.32 -1.68 8.09
C ALA A 67 15.64 -0.61 7.21
N ALA A 68 15.94 -0.56 5.91
CA ALA A 68 15.29 0.33 4.95
C ALA A 68 13.99 -0.24 4.35
N TYR A 69 13.56 -1.45 4.75
CA TYR A 69 12.37 -2.11 4.25
C TYR A 69 11.42 -2.54 5.36
N ILE A 70 10.16 -2.76 4.98
CA ILE A 70 9.18 -3.51 5.75
C ILE A 70 8.64 -4.67 4.93
N ILE A 71 8.26 -5.75 5.61
CA ILE A 71 7.35 -6.76 5.04
C ILE A 71 5.92 -6.33 5.38
N MET A 72 5.05 -6.35 4.37
CA MET A 72 3.62 -6.16 4.54
C MET A 72 2.88 -7.36 3.98
N GLU A 73 1.82 -7.79 4.67
CA GLU A 73 0.87 -8.77 4.17
C GLU A 73 0.26 -8.29 2.85
N ARG A 74 0.25 -9.18 1.84
CA ARG A 74 -0.37 -8.89 0.55
C ARG A 74 -1.88 -8.97 0.67
N ILE A 75 -2.53 -7.83 0.47
CA ILE A 75 -4.00 -7.75 0.43
C ILE A 75 -4.50 -8.41 -0.87
N THR A 76 -5.53 -9.26 -0.74
CA THR A 76 -6.17 -9.95 -1.87
C THR A 76 -7.59 -9.38 -2.04
N PRO A 77 -7.77 -8.31 -2.84
CA PRO A 77 -9.06 -7.63 -2.96
C PRO A 77 -10.05 -8.42 -3.81
N MET A 78 -11.33 -8.02 -3.75
CA MET A 78 -12.37 -8.53 -4.63
C MET A 78 -12.05 -8.21 -6.09
N VAL A 79 -12.23 -9.20 -6.95
CA VAL A 79 -12.05 -9.07 -8.41
C VAL A 79 -13.41 -8.81 -9.04
N VAL A 80 -13.50 -7.80 -9.89
CA VAL A 80 -14.70 -7.47 -10.67
C VAL A 80 -14.36 -7.36 -12.15
N LYS A 81 -15.32 -7.63 -13.04
CA LYS A 81 -15.14 -7.35 -14.47
C LYS A 81 -15.47 -5.89 -14.74
N ASN A 82 -14.58 -5.19 -15.43
CA ASN A 82 -14.80 -3.80 -15.84
C ASN A 82 -14.15 -3.52 -17.19
N TYR A 83 -14.62 -2.49 -17.89
CA TYR A 83 -13.97 -1.97 -19.09
C TYR A 83 -12.90 -0.95 -18.70
N VAL A 84 -11.68 -1.16 -19.17
CA VAL A 84 -10.58 -0.20 -19.04
C VAL A 84 -10.42 0.54 -20.35
N ILE A 85 -10.44 1.87 -20.28
CA ILE A 85 -10.34 2.75 -21.44
C ILE A 85 -9.07 3.58 -21.29
N ARG A 86 -8.24 3.59 -22.33
CA ARG A 86 -7.03 4.41 -22.43
C ARG A 86 -7.02 5.19 -23.74
N PRO A 87 -6.38 6.37 -23.79
CA PRO A 87 -6.28 7.12 -25.03
C PRO A 87 -5.63 6.28 -26.13
N GLN A 88 -6.23 6.28 -27.32
CA GLN A 88 -5.70 5.58 -28.51
C GLN A 88 -5.63 4.04 -28.39
N GLU A 89 -6.32 3.46 -27.42
CA GLU A 89 -6.49 2.01 -27.27
C GLU A 89 -7.96 1.65 -27.35
N GLU A 90 -8.27 0.46 -27.86
CA GLU A 90 -9.63 -0.08 -27.83
C GLU A 90 -10.05 -0.40 -26.37
N PRO A 91 -11.31 -0.14 -25.98
CA PRO A 91 -11.81 -0.51 -24.67
C PRO A 91 -11.60 -2.00 -24.38
N LEU A 92 -10.96 -2.31 -23.24
CA LEU A 92 -10.62 -3.68 -22.88
C LEU A 92 -11.49 -4.15 -21.71
N LEU A 93 -12.28 -5.21 -21.91
CA LEU A 93 -12.96 -5.89 -20.81
C LEU A 93 -11.96 -6.79 -20.09
N MET A 94 -11.74 -6.55 -18.80
CA MET A 94 -10.78 -7.31 -18.00
C MET A 94 -11.23 -7.48 -16.55
N ASP A 95 -10.57 -8.40 -15.87
CA ASP A 95 -10.74 -8.59 -14.43
C ASP A 95 -9.87 -7.56 -13.70
N VAL A 96 -10.50 -6.67 -12.95
CA VAL A 96 -9.84 -5.56 -12.24
C VAL A 96 -9.96 -5.71 -10.73
N VAL A 97 -9.03 -5.06 -10.03
CA VAL A 97 -9.05 -4.84 -8.59
C VAL A 97 -8.97 -3.34 -8.32
N GLY A 98 -9.74 -2.87 -7.34
CA GLY A 98 -9.82 -1.46 -6.98
C GLY A 98 -9.07 -1.14 -5.68
N GLU A 99 -8.41 0.02 -5.65
CA GLU A 99 -7.79 0.61 -4.46
C GLU A 99 -8.50 1.93 -4.12
N LEU A 100 -9.23 1.95 -3.01
CA LEU A 100 -9.96 3.12 -2.52
C LEU A 100 -9.03 4.04 -1.73
N GLY A 101 -8.87 5.27 -2.21
CA GLY A 101 -8.30 6.39 -1.47
C GLY A 101 -9.38 7.30 -0.91
N VAL A 102 -9.24 7.71 0.35
CA VAL A 102 -10.13 8.68 1.01
C VAL A 102 -9.34 9.94 1.29
N TYR A 103 -9.80 11.07 0.73
CA TYR A 103 -9.13 12.36 0.95
C TYR A 103 -9.63 13.01 2.23
N ALA A 104 -8.70 13.57 2.98
CA ALA A 104 -8.98 14.32 4.19
C ALA A 104 -8.00 15.48 4.33
N TYR A 105 -8.38 16.49 5.10
CA TYR A 105 -7.50 17.58 5.48
C TYR A 105 -7.68 17.91 6.96
N LEU A 106 -6.57 18.33 7.56
CA LEU A 106 -6.50 18.84 8.91
C LEU A 106 -5.86 20.23 8.86
N TYR A 107 -6.52 21.21 9.45
CA TYR A 107 -6.07 22.59 9.51
C TYR A 107 -6.08 23.06 10.97
N GLY A 108 -4.95 23.59 11.41
CA GLY A 108 -4.74 23.99 12.79
C GLY A 108 -3.27 24.27 13.09
N SER A 109 -2.98 24.48 14.36
CA SER A 109 -1.62 24.68 14.87
C SER A 109 -1.26 23.53 15.81
N ALA A 110 -0.14 22.87 15.55
CA ALA A 110 0.40 21.85 16.44
C ALA A 110 0.99 22.50 17.69
N ALA A 111 0.99 21.77 18.81
CA ALA A 111 1.75 22.16 19.99
C ALA A 111 3.24 21.91 19.74
N VAL A 112 3.98 22.97 19.40
CA VAL A 112 5.43 22.95 19.15
C VAL A 112 6.03 24.24 19.70
N ASP A 113 7.22 24.14 20.29
CA ASP A 113 7.94 25.24 20.93
C ASP A 113 7.10 26.02 21.95
N ASN A 114 6.77 27.27 21.64
CA ASN A 114 6.01 28.19 22.51
C ASN A 114 4.49 28.01 22.39
N ILE A 115 4.01 27.15 21.49
CA ILE A 115 2.59 26.79 21.38
C ILE A 115 2.34 25.61 22.33
N ILE A 116 1.80 25.92 23.51
CA ILE A 116 1.63 24.94 24.60
C ILE A 116 0.41 24.04 24.37
N VAL A 117 -0.57 24.48 23.56
CA VAL A 117 -1.83 23.76 23.33
C VAL A 117 -2.07 23.64 21.84
N GLU A 118 -2.43 22.43 21.40
CA GLU A 118 -2.87 22.20 20.03
C GLU A 118 -4.17 22.99 19.74
N ASN A 119 -4.26 23.57 18.55
CA ASN A 119 -5.47 24.26 18.09
C ASN A 119 -5.91 23.66 16.75
N ILE A 120 -6.81 22.69 16.80
CA ILE A 120 -7.40 22.09 15.60
C ILE A 120 -8.61 22.93 15.18
N MET A 121 -8.45 23.70 14.10
CA MET A 121 -9.53 24.53 13.56
C MET A 121 -10.48 23.71 12.67
N LYS A 122 -9.94 22.72 11.94
CA LYS A 122 -10.74 21.85 11.07
C LYS A 122 -10.09 20.48 10.92
N ASN A 123 -10.92 19.44 11.01
CA ASN A 123 -10.56 18.06 10.68
C ASN A 123 -11.71 17.48 9.87
N HIS A 124 -11.48 17.25 8.58
CA HIS A 124 -12.57 16.95 7.66
C HIS A 124 -12.15 15.95 6.58
N VAL A 125 -13.00 14.96 6.35
CA VAL A 125 -12.91 14.01 5.25
C VAL A 125 -13.74 14.55 4.09
N SER A 126 -13.16 14.70 2.91
CA SER A 126 -13.84 15.24 1.73
C SER A 126 -13.28 14.65 0.46
N GLY A 127 -14.10 13.85 -0.21
CA GLY A 127 -13.77 13.24 -1.49
C GLY A 127 -13.09 11.88 -1.35
N HIS A 128 -13.00 11.20 -2.49
CA HIS A 128 -12.41 9.89 -2.63
C HIS A 128 -11.88 9.71 -4.06
N ILE A 129 -11.11 8.66 -4.24
CA ILE A 129 -10.63 8.18 -5.55
C ILE A 129 -10.64 6.67 -5.51
N ILE A 130 -11.08 6.02 -6.58
CA ILE A 130 -10.70 4.62 -6.81
C ILE A 130 -9.69 4.59 -7.93
N ARG A 131 -8.66 3.77 -7.74
CA ARG A 131 -7.73 3.40 -8.80
C ARG A 131 -7.94 1.92 -9.09
N SER A 132 -8.27 1.60 -10.32
CA SER A 132 -8.50 0.23 -10.76
C SER A 132 -7.36 -0.21 -11.67
N LYS A 133 -6.93 -1.46 -11.52
CA LYS A 133 -5.89 -2.09 -12.34
C LYS A 133 -6.24 -3.54 -12.63
N ASP A 134 -5.61 -4.13 -13.64
CA ASP A 134 -5.71 -5.57 -13.88
C ASP A 134 -5.33 -6.35 -12.61
N LYS A 135 -6.10 -7.40 -12.27
CA LYS A 135 -5.81 -8.27 -11.12
C LYS A 135 -4.39 -8.88 -11.12
N SER A 136 -3.80 -9.05 -12.31
CA SER A 136 -2.48 -9.65 -12.53
C SER A 136 -1.33 -8.65 -12.45
N VAL A 137 -1.61 -7.35 -12.37
CA VAL A 137 -0.59 -6.30 -12.31
C VAL A 137 -0.30 -5.94 -10.85
N ASP A 138 0.94 -6.13 -10.43
CA ASP A 138 1.38 -5.82 -9.06
C ASP A 138 1.54 -4.31 -8.83
N LYS A 139 2.08 -3.59 -9.82
CA LYS A 139 2.30 -2.14 -9.71
C LYS A 139 0.98 -1.38 -9.71
N GLY A 140 0.91 -0.31 -8.92
CA GLY A 140 -0.18 0.64 -8.95
C GLY A 140 0.24 1.94 -9.60
N GLY A 141 -0.65 2.93 -9.59
CA GLY A 141 -0.32 4.30 -10.02
C GLY A 141 -0.83 4.63 -11.42
N VAL A 142 -1.64 5.68 -11.47
CA VAL A 142 -2.23 6.18 -12.72
C VAL A 142 -1.18 6.91 -13.56
N ALA A 143 -0.31 7.70 -12.91
CA ALA A 143 0.72 8.49 -13.59
C ALA A 143 1.75 7.65 -14.35
N ILE A 144 1.97 6.39 -13.94
CA ILE A 144 2.89 5.47 -14.61
C ILE A 144 2.17 4.48 -15.55
N GLY A 145 0.86 4.68 -15.78
CA GLY A 145 0.05 3.85 -16.66
C GLY A 145 -0.42 2.51 -16.07
N ALA A 146 -0.01 2.13 -14.85
CA ALA A 146 -0.35 0.84 -14.26
C ALA A 146 -1.82 0.73 -13.80
N ALA A 147 -2.48 1.86 -13.54
CA ALA A 147 -3.89 1.92 -13.13
C ALA A 147 -4.68 2.94 -13.96
N VAL A 148 -6.01 2.90 -13.84
CA VAL A 148 -6.95 3.92 -14.31
C VAL A 148 -7.76 4.50 -13.15
N ILE A 149 -8.36 5.68 -13.37
CA ILE A 149 -9.28 6.30 -12.41
C ILE A 149 -10.64 5.62 -12.51
N ASP A 150 -11.27 5.41 -11.37
CA ASP A 150 -12.56 4.73 -11.23
C ASP A 150 -13.41 5.38 -10.13
N SER A 151 -14.67 4.95 -10.00
CA SER A 151 -15.63 5.43 -9.00
C SER A 151 -16.27 4.26 -8.23
N PRO A 152 -16.60 4.43 -6.93
CA PRO A 152 -17.28 3.40 -6.16
C PRO A 152 -18.71 3.21 -6.64
N TYR A 153 -19.12 1.96 -6.79
CA TYR A 153 -20.53 1.56 -6.82
C TYR A 153 -20.88 0.94 -5.45
N LEU A 154 -21.79 1.58 -4.72
CA LEU A 154 -22.24 1.10 -3.41
C LEU A 154 -23.35 0.05 -3.60
N PHE A 155 -23.23 -1.09 -2.93
CA PHE A 155 -24.16 -2.22 -2.98
C PHE A 155 -24.45 -2.77 -1.59
#